data_AF-A0A8C3J0B4-F1
#
_entry.id   AF-A0A8C3J0B4-F1
#
_cell.length_a   1.000
_cell.length_b   1.000
_cell.length_c   1.000
_cell.angle_alpha   90.00
_cell.angle_beta   90.00
_cell.angle_gamma   90.00
#
_symmetry.space_group_name_H-M   'P 1'
#
loop_
_entity.id
_entity.type
_entity.pdbx_description
1 polymer ?
#
loop_
_entity_poly.entity_id
_entity_poly.type
_entity_poly.pdbx_seq_one_letter_code
_entity_poly.pdbx_strand_id
1 'polypeptide(L)'
;MAEPGVAPLLATARRAHEEAFGGAAVLAAWAPGRVNLIGEHTDYNDGFVLPMALQLGTVLVGSPTKDGTISILTTSAEADKPHRVEFPAPRQGSSLSPGKPGWANYVKGVIQHYRGGPVPGFSAVIASDIPLGGGLSSSAALEVATYTFLQQLCPGKATASSGSSIPHWEPG
;
A
#
# COMPACT_ATOMS: atom_id res chain seq x y z
N MET A 1 -7.90 2.96 26.38
CA MET A 1 -7.78 2.24 25.09
C MET A 1 -7.96 3.28 24.01
N ALA A 2 -6.99 3.44 23.09
CA ALA A 2 -7.19 4.32 21.95
C ALA A 2 -8.27 3.69 21.04
N GLU A 3 -9.24 4.48 20.59
CA GLU A 3 -10.26 4.02 19.64
C GLU A 3 -9.55 3.54 18.36
N PRO A 4 -9.71 2.27 17.95
CA PRO A 4 -9.22 1.82 16.64
C PRO A 4 -9.94 2.59 15.54
N GLY A 5 -9.22 2.92 14.46
CA GLY A 5 -9.81 3.65 13.35
C GLY A 5 -8.83 4.49 12.54
N VAL A 6 -9.29 4.88 11.35
CA VAL A 6 -8.48 5.57 10.34
C VAL A 6 -7.98 6.93 10.83
N ALA A 7 -8.79 7.68 11.58
CA ALA A 7 -8.46 9.05 11.97
C ALA A 7 -7.28 9.17 12.95
N PRO A 8 -7.22 8.42 14.07
CA PRO A 8 -6.03 8.40 14.94
C PRO A 8 -4.77 7.92 14.21
N LEU A 9 -4.90 6.92 13.34
CA LEU A 9 -3.79 6.36 12.57
C LEU A 9 -3.23 7.37 11.57
N LEU A 10 -4.13 8.07 10.86
CA LEU A 10 -3.79 9.15 9.95
C LEU A 10 -3.09 10.32 10.66
N ALA A 11 -3.58 10.72 11.84
CA ALA A 11 -2.96 11.78 12.63
C ALA A 11 -1.53 11.40 13.06
N THR A 12 -1.32 10.15 13.48
CA THR A 12 0.01 9.63 13.82
C THR A 12 0.94 9.65 12.62
N ALA A 13 0.50 9.14 11.46
CA ALA A 13 1.29 9.11 10.25
C ALA A 13 1.68 10.52 9.77
N ARG A 14 0.74 11.48 9.83
CA ARG A 14 1.00 12.88 9.44
C ARG A 14 2.02 13.57 10.34
N ARG A 15 1.91 13.41 11.67
CA ARG A 15 2.91 13.96 12.61
C ARG A 15 4.30 13.39 12.34
N ALA A 16 4.39 12.06 12.22
CA ALA A 16 5.66 11.40 11.93
C ALA A 16 6.25 11.83 10.56
N HIS A 17 5.41 12.12 9.56
CA HIS A 17 5.89 12.63 8.28
C HIS A 17 6.48 14.04 8.42
N GLU A 18 5.76 14.93 9.11
CA GLU A 18 6.22 16.30 9.34
C GLU A 18 7.54 16.34 10.12
N GLU A 19 7.67 15.51 11.16
CA GLU A 19 8.89 15.37 11.97
C GLU A 19 10.06 14.78 11.15
N ALA A 20 9.82 13.78 10.31
CA ALA A 20 10.89 13.05 9.63
C ALA A 20 11.37 13.67 8.30
N PHE A 21 10.47 14.38 7.60
CA PHE A 21 10.70 14.88 6.24
C PHE A 21 10.53 16.39 6.09
N GLY A 22 9.97 17.07 7.09
CA GLY A 22 9.67 18.49 7.03
C GLY A 22 8.43 18.76 6.18
N GLY A 23 7.45 19.44 6.79
CA GLY A 23 6.21 19.84 6.13
C GLY A 23 5.12 18.76 6.09
N ALA A 24 3.90 19.22 5.82
CA ALA A 24 2.72 18.37 5.82
C ALA A 24 2.72 17.39 4.63
N ALA A 25 2.33 16.14 4.89
CA ALA A 25 2.03 15.17 3.85
C ALA A 25 0.85 15.66 3.00
N VAL A 26 1.00 15.64 1.68
CA VAL A 26 -0.03 16.15 0.74
C VAL A 26 -0.97 15.05 0.24
N LEU A 27 -0.58 13.79 0.36
CA LEU A 27 -1.38 12.62 -0.01
C LEU A 27 -1.58 11.68 1.18
N ALA A 28 -2.70 10.96 1.17
CA ALA A 28 -3.00 9.90 2.11
C ALA A 28 -3.77 8.76 1.43
N ALA A 29 -3.43 7.53 1.79
CA ALA A 29 -4.13 6.32 1.38
C ALA A 29 -4.35 5.42 2.60
N TRP A 30 -5.41 4.63 2.56
CA TRP A 30 -5.73 3.65 3.59
C TRP A 30 -6.23 2.36 2.95
N ALA A 31 -5.85 1.22 3.53
CA ALA A 31 -6.40 -0.08 3.16
C ALA A 31 -6.62 -0.95 4.40
N PRO A 32 -7.74 -1.69 4.48
CA PRO A 32 -8.04 -2.55 5.61
C PRO A 32 -7.23 -3.85 5.58
N GLY A 33 -7.01 -4.42 6.76
CA GLY A 33 -6.73 -5.84 6.90
C GLY A 33 -7.97 -6.67 6.55
N ARG A 34 -7.81 -7.98 6.43
CA ARG A 34 -8.93 -8.90 6.22
C ARG A 34 -8.78 -10.16 7.05
N VAL A 35 -9.92 -10.78 7.33
CA VAL A 35 -10.00 -12.15 7.85
C VAL A 35 -10.81 -13.00 6.85
N ASN A 36 -10.43 -14.26 6.68
CA ASN A 36 -11.26 -15.23 5.98
C ASN A 36 -12.21 -15.88 6.97
N LEU A 37 -13.52 -15.76 6.75
CA LEU A 37 -14.52 -16.42 7.59
C LEU A 37 -14.61 -17.92 7.27
N ILE A 38 -14.47 -18.27 5.99
CA ILE A 38 -14.38 -19.64 5.48
C ILE A 38 -13.63 -19.66 4.14
N GLY A 39 -13.06 -20.80 3.78
CA GLY A 39 -12.30 -20.97 2.54
C GLY A 39 -10.84 -20.54 2.67
N GLU A 40 -10.21 -20.77 3.83
CA GLU A 40 -8.75 -20.76 3.84
C GLU A 40 -8.27 -21.93 2.96
N HIS A 41 -7.20 -21.73 2.20
CA HIS A 41 -6.57 -22.77 1.38
C HIS A 41 -7.35 -23.28 0.16
N THR A 42 -8.48 -22.67 -0.16
CA THR A 42 -9.27 -22.96 -1.37
C THR A 42 -9.04 -21.96 -2.49
N ASP A 43 -8.52 -20.78 -2.19
CA ASP A 43 -8.29 -19.67 -3.13
C ASP A 43 -7.31 -20.01 -4.26
N TYR A 44 -6.26 -20.77 -3.95
CA TYR A 44 -5.31 -21.25 -4.97
C TYR A 44 -5.77 -22.50 -5.73
N ASN A 45 -6.94 -23.05 -5.39
CA ASN A 45 -7.51 -24.25 -6.01
C ASN A 45 -8.82 -23.95 -6.77
N ASP A 46 -9.05 -22.70 -7.20
CA ASP A 46 -10.29 -22.23 -7.83
C ASP A 46 -11.56 -22.48 -6.97
N GLY A 47 -11.41 -22.55 -5.65
CA GLY A 47 -12.50 -22.71 -4.70
C GLY A 47 -13.07 -21.38 -4.20
N PHE A 48 -14.20 -21.44 -3.50
CA PHE A 48 -14.85 -20.24 -2.94
C PHE A 48 -14.15 -19.77 -1.66
N VAL A 49 -14.19 -18.45 -1.43
CA VAL A 49 -13.72 -17.79 -0.22
C VAL A 49 -14.74 -16.76 0.27
N LEU A 50 -14.83 -16.56 1.59
CA LEU A 50 -15.67 -15.52 2.19
C LEU A 50 -14.82 -14.60 3.10
N PRO A 51 -14.12 -13.62 2.52
CA PRO A 51 -13.35 -12.65 3.30
C PRO A 51 -14.22 -11.53 3.86
N MET A 52 -13.79 -10.94 4.97
CA MET A 52 -14.34 -9.72 5.52
C MET A 52 -13.22 -8.72 5.83
N ALA A 53 -13.38 -7.48 5.37
CA ALA A 53 -12.48 -6.38 5.72
C ALA A 53 -12.66 -6.00 7.20
N LEU A 54 -11.55 -5.76 7.88
CA LEU A 54 -11.53 -5.33 9.28
C LEU A 54 -11.55 -3.81 9.39
N GLN A 55 -11.87 -3.30 10.58
CA GLN A 55 -11.69 -1.88 10.89
C GLN A 55 -10.21 -1.50 11.06
N LEU A 56 -9.36 -2.49 11.33
CA LEU A 56 -7.90 -2.36 11.34
C LEU A 56 -7.38 -2.20 9.92
N GLY A 57 -6.37 -1.36 9.73
CA GLY A 57 -5.81 -1.06 8.43
C GLY A 57 -4.40 -0.48 8.46
N THR A 58 -3.89 -0.20 7.27
CA THR A 58 -2.62 0.48 7.04
C THR A 58 -2.90 1.82 6.38
N VAL A 59 -2.38 2.89 6.98
CA VAL A 59 -2.31 4.23 6.39
C VAL A 59 -0.92 4.45 5.79
N LEU A 60 -0.89 5.03 4.59
CA LEU A 60 0.31 5.59 3.99
C LEU A 60 0.06 7.07 3.71
N VAL A 61 0.90 7.96 4.25
CA VAL A 61 0.89 9.39 3.92
C VAL A 61 2.22 9.79 3.31
N GLY A 62 2.23 10.78 2.42
CA GLY A 62 3.47 11.19 1.79
C GLY A 62 3.36 12.39 0.87
N SER A 63 4.51 12.77 0.33
CA SER A 63 4.68 13.90 -0.60
C SER A 63 5.71 13.56 -1.69
N PRO A 64 5.52 14.04 -2.93
CA PRO A 64 6.53 13.90 -3.99
C PRO A 64 7.81 14.66 -3.64
N THR A 65 8.96 14.13 -4.07
CA THR A 65 10.26 14.81 -3.97
C THR A 65 10.83 15.12 -5.36
N LYS A 66 11.77 16.07 -5.43
CA LYS A 66 12.41 16.50 -6.69
C LYS A 66 13.73 15.80 -7.00
N ASP A 67 14.30 15.11 -6.02
CA ASP A 67 15.63 14.47 -6.09
C ASP A 67 15.58 13.05 -6.68
N GLY A 68 14.38 12.48 -6.87
CA GLY A 68 14.19 11.13 -7.39
C GLY A 68 14.47 10.02 -6.38
N THR A 69 14.59 10.36 -5.09
CA THR A 69 14.75 9.40 -4.00
C THR A 69 13.38 9.00 -3.45
N ILE A 70 13.19 7.72 -3.18
CA ILE A 70 12.07 7.20 -2.39
C ILE A 70 12.57 6.98 -0.97
N SER A 71 11.98 7.69 0.00
CA SER A 71 12.31 7.57 1.42
C SER A 71 11.06 7.20 2.22
N ILE A 72 11.09 6.06 2.90
CA ILE A 72 9.91 5.50 3.57
C ILE A 72 10.25 5.20 5.02
N LEU A 73 9.40 5.68 5.92
CA LEU A 73 9.45 5.43 7.36
C LEU A 73 8.23 4.59 7.77
N THR A 74 8.41 3.62 8.66
CA THR A 74 7.29 2.95 9.35
C THR A 74 7.24 3.36 10.83
N THR A 75 6.05 3.58 11.37
CA THR A 75 5.84 3.83 12.81
C THR A 75 5.59 2.55 13.60
N SER A 76 5.52 1.39 12.93
CA SER A 76 5.30 0.11 13.60
C SER A 76 6.54 -0.33 14.37
N ALA A 77 6.43 -0.40 15.70
CA ALA A 77 7.52 -0.83 16.57
C ALA A 77 7.88 -2.32 16.37
N GLU A 78 6.91 -3.14 15.92
CA GLU A 78 7.06 -4.57 15.65
C GLU A 78 7.77 -4.85 14.32
N ALA A 79 7.87 -3.86 13.43
CA ALA A 79 8.54 -4.03 12.15
C ALA A 79 10.06 -4.18 12.31
N ASP A 80 10.67 -5.02 11.45
CA ASP A 80 12.12 -5.21 11.41
C ASP A 80 12.86 -3.88 11.20
N LYS A 81 14.00 -3.73 11.88
CA LYS A 81 14.91 -2.61 11.67
C LYS A 81 15.70 -2.76 10.36
N PRO A 82 16.07 -1.64 9.70
CA PRO A 82 15.74 -0.26 10.06
C PRO A 82 14.28 0.11 9.78
N HIS A 83 13.74 1.05 10.55
CA HIS A 83 12.37 1.58 10.34
C HIS A 83 12.30 2.62 9.21
N ARG A 84 13.44 3.10 8.73
CA ARG A 84 13.55 3.97 7.55
C ARG A 84 14.36 3.29 6.46
N VAL A 85 13.91 3.39 5.22
CA VAL A 85 14.62 2.91 4.03
C VAL A 85 14.64 3.98 2.96
N GLU A 86 15.72 4.02 2.21
CA GLU A 86 15.91 4.95 1.09
C GLU A 86 16.45 4.20 -0.12
N PHE A 87 15.90 4.49 -1.29
CA PHE A 87 16.36 3.93 -2.56
C PHE A 87 15.93 4.83 -3.73
N PRO A 88 16.65 4.81 -4.86
CA PRO A 88 16.26 5.59 -6.03
C PRO A 88 14.92 5.09 -6.61
N ALA A 89 14.11 6.02 -7.12
CA ALA A 89 12.92 5.67 -7.88
C ALA A 89 13.29 4.85 -9.11
N PRO A 90 12.53 3.77 -9.44
CA PRO A 90 12.87 2.88 -10.54
C PRO A 90 12.80 3.62 -11.88
N ARG A 91 13.83 3.45 -12.69
CA ARG A 91 13.91 3.88 -14.09
C ARG A 91 13.82 2.69 -15.04
N GLN A 92 13.55 2.94 -16.31
CA GLN A 92 13.55 1.91 -17.34
C GLN A 92 14.87 1.12 -17.31
N GLY A 93 14.78 -0.21 -17.21
CA GLY A 93 15.94 -1.10 -17.13
C GLY A 93 16.57 -1.26 -15.73
N SER A 94 16.04 -0.59 -14.69
CA SER A 94 16.42 -0.84 -13.30
C SER A 94 15.32 -1.62 -12.57
N SER A 95 15.72 -2.58 -11.72
CA SER A 95 14.80 -3.34 -10.87
C SER A 95 15.09 -3.06 -9.41
N LEU A 96 14.04 -2.91 -8.62
CA LEU A 96 14.13 -3.02 -7.17
C LEU A 96 14.28 -4.50 -6.81
N SER A 97 15.27 -4.80 -5.97
CA SER A 97 15.51 -6.14 -5.46
C SER A 97 14.99 -6.29 -4.03
N PRO A 98 14.45 -7.47 -3.65
CA PRO A 98 14.16 -7.79 -2.27
C PRO A 98 15.42 -7.71 -1.40
N GLY A 99 15.25 -7.38 -0.12
CA GLY A 99 16.35 -7.31 0.84
C GLY A 99 15.85 -7.14 2.28
N LYS A 100 16.70 -6.56 3.13
CA LYS A 100 16.29 -6.12 4.47
C LYS A 100 16.04 -4.61 4.47
N PRO A 101 15.10 -4.11 5.30
CA PRO A 101 14.18 -4.84 6.19
C PRO A 101 13.04 -5.53 5.42
N GLY A 102 12.46 -6.59 5.98
CA GLY A 102 11.46 -7.42 5.30
C GLY A 102 10.19 -6.67 4.90
N TRP A 103 9.71 -5.76 5.75
CA TRP A 103 8.52 -4.95 5.50
C TRP A 103 8.64 -4.08 4.23
N ALA A 104 9.85 -3.61 3.91
CA ALA A 104 10.07 -2.75 2.75
C ALA A 104 9.92 -3.51 1.42
N ASN A 105 10.01 -4.85 1.44
CA ASN A 105 9.88 -5.66 0.23
C ASN A 105 8.46 -5.61 -0.34
N TYR A 106 7.43 -5.50 0.49
CA TYR A 106 6.04 -5.32 0.04
C TYR A 106 5.90 -4.03 -0.77
N VAL A 107 6.41 -2.92 -0.22
CA VAL A 107 6.37 -1.61 -0.89
C VAL A 107 7.19 -1.62 -2.18
N LYS A 108 8.42 -2.15 -2.14
CA LYS A 108 9.28 -2.29 -3.33
C LYS A 108 8.62 -3.15 -4.40
N GLY A 109 7.98 -4.25 -4.03
CA GLY A 109 7.26 -5.14 -4.94
C GLY A 109 6.13 -4.42 -5.67
N VAL A 110 5.32 -3.64 -4.94
CA VAL A 110 4.27 -2.81 -5.54
C VAL A 110 4.85 -1.75 -6.48
N ILE A 111 5.88 -1.01 -6.06
CA ILE A 111 6.54 0.00 -6.90
C ILE A 111 7.10 -0.62 -8.19
N GLN A 112 7.76 -1.78 -8.09
CA GLN A 112 8.37 -2.49 -9.21
C GLN A 112 7.33 -2.92 -10.26
N HIS A 113 6.12 -3.31 -9.82
CA HIS A 113 5.06 -3.82 -10.68
C HIS A 113 3.98 -2.79 -10.99
N TYR A 114 4.10 -1.56 -10.49
CA TYR A 114 3.13 -0.51 -10.73
C TYR A 114 3.05 -0.18 -12.23
N ARG A 115 1.83 -0.08 -12.75
CA ARG A 115 1.53 0.17 -14.17
C ARG A 115 0.83 1.49 -14.43
N GLY A 116 0.59 2.31 -13.40
CA GLY A 116 -0.01 3.63 -13.56
C GLY A 116 0.96 4.71 -14.06
N GLY A 117 2.24 4.40 -14.26
CA GLY A 117 3.18 5.35 -14.87
C GLY A 117 4.52 5.36 -14.15
N PRO A 118 5.42 6.27 -14.58
CA PRO A 118 6.73 6.43 -13.94
C PRO A 118 6.54 6.88 -12.48
N VAL A 119 7.01 6.08 -11.53
CA VAL A 119 6.98 6.41 -10.11
C VAL A 119 8.05 7.49 -9.84
N PRO A 120 7.67 8.69 -9.36
CA PRO A 120 8.65 9.72 -9.00
C PRO A 120 9.33 9.40 -7.66
N GLY A 121 10.29 10.23 -7.26
CA GLY A 121 10.74 10.26 -5.87
C GLY A 121 9.61 10.73 -4.93
N PHE A 122 9.59 10.21 -3.72
CA PHE A 122 8.62 10.61 -2.69
C PHE A 122 9.14 10.29 -1.28
N SER A 123 8.67 11.06 -0.30
CA SER A 123 8.76 10.74 1.12
C SER A 123 7.43 10.17 1.60
N ALA A 124 7.45 9.11 2.41
CA ALA A 124 6.23 8.54 2.96
C ALA A 124 6.38 7.95 4.37
N VAL A 125 5.28 7.94 5.11
CA VAL A 125 5.15 7.29 6.41
C VAL A 125 4.05 6.24 6.37
N ILE A 126 4.38 5.03 6.80
CA ILE A 126 3.47 3.91 7.03
C ILE A 126 3.09 3.88 8.51
N ALA A 127 1.79 3.82 8.79
CA ALA A 127 1.28 3.48 10.11
C ALA A 127 0.22 2.38 9.96
N SER A 128 0.22 1.38 10.84
CA SER A 128 -0.75 0.28 10.82
C SER A 128 -1.16 -0.08 12.25
N ASP A 129 -2.44 -0.39 12.44
CA ASP A 129 -2.98 -0.98 13.66
C ASP A 129 -3.30 -2.48 13.48
N ILE A 130 -2.90 -3.08 12.35
CA ILE A 130 -2.99 -4.53 12.13
C ILE A 130 -1.79 -5.22 12.81
N PRO A 131 -2.01 -6.16 13.75
CA PRO A 131 -0.94 -6.95 14.34
C PRO A 131 -0.09 -7.67 13.29
N LEU A 132 1.24 -7.55 13.38
CA LEU A 132 2.14 -8.23 12.46
C LEU A 132 2.14 -9.74 12.74
N GLY A 133 2.06 -10.55 11.68
CA GLY A 133 2.08 -12.01 11.79
C GLY A 133 0.79 -12.64 12.37
N GLY A 134 -0.24 -11.85 12.68
CA GLY A 134 -1.49 -12.34 13.28
C GLY A 134 -2.49 -13.01 12.31
N GLY A 135 -2.09 -13.31 11.07
CA GLY A 135 -2.98 -13.89 10.06
C GLY A 135 -4.04 -12.92 9.50
N LEU A 136 -3.99 -11.63 9.86
CA LEU A 136 -4.98 -10.61 9.47
C LEU A 136 -4.64 -9.86 8.18
N SER A 137 -3.77 -10.45 7.35
CA SER A 137 -3.37 -9.93 6.03
C SER A 137 -2.72 -8.52 6.08
N SER A 138 -1.85 -8.26 7.06
CA SER A 138 -1.16 -6.96 7.19
C SER A 138 -0.27 -6.60 5.99
N SER A 139 0.36 -7.59 5.36
CA SER A 139 1.12 -7.41 4.11
C SER A 139 0.24 -6.94 2.95
N ALA A 140 -0.90 -7.60 2.73
CA ALA A 140 -1.84 -7.22 1.69
C ALA A 140 -2.41 -5.80 1.90
N ALA A 141 -2.73 -5.44 3.16
CA ALA A 141 -3.14 -4.08 3.48
C ALA A 141 -2.04 -3.05 3.15
N LEU A 142 -0.77 -3.35 3.47
CA LEU A 142 0.36 -2.49 3.10
C LEU A 142 0.53 -2.37 1.57
N GLU A 143 0.40 -3.48 0.84
CA GLU A 143 0.50 -3.47 -0.63
C GLU A 143 -0.61 -2.63 -1.27
N VAL A 144 -1.86 -2.81 -0.83
CA VAL A 144 -3.03 -2.07 -1.35
C VAL A 144 -2.95 -0.58 -0.99
N ALA A 145 -2.54 -0.24 0.24
CA ALA A 145 -2.35 1.16 0.63
C ALA A 145 -1.24 1.82 -0.21
N THR A 146 -0.15 1.09 -0.48
CA THR A 146 0.94 1.56 -1.36
C THR A 146 0.45 1.79 -2.77
N TYR A 147 -0.28 0.82 -3.36
CA TYR A 147 -0.81 0.95 -4.72
C TYR A 147 -1.77 2.14 -4.84
N THR A 148 -2.67 2.31 -3.87
CA THR A 148 -3.63 3.42 -3.82
C THR A 148 -2.93 4.78 -3.70
N PHE A 149 -1.85 4.86 -2.93
CA PHE A 149 -1.02 6.06 -2.86
C PHE A 149 -0.34 6.36 -4.20
N LEU A 150 0.23 5.35 -4.88
CA LEU A 150 0.84 5.51 -6.20
C LEU A 150 -0.17 5.97 -7.27
N GLN A 151 -1.43 5.54 -7.19
CA GLN A 151 -2.50 6.03 -8.08
C GLN A 151 -2.74 7.53 -7.95
N GLN A 152 -2.65 8.07 -6.73
CA GLN A 152 -2.78 9.52 -6.51
C GLN A 152 -1.50 10.26 -6.93
N LEU A 153 -0.33 9.69 -6.65
CA LEU A 153 0.97 10.30 -6.93
C LEU A 153 1.30 10.36 -8.42
N CYS A 154 1.00 9.29 -9.15
CA CYS A 154 1.32 9.11 -10.56
C CYS A 154 0.21 8.27 -11.23
N PRO A 155 -0.93 8.89 -11.59
CA PRO A 155 -2.07 8.18 -12.15
C PRO A 155 -1.75 7.59 -13.54
N GLY A 156 -2.25 6.37 -13.75
CA GLY A 156 -2.30 5.71 -15.06
C GLY A 156 -2.89 6.60 -16.12
N LYS A 157 -2.39 6.48 -17.36
CA LYS A 157 -3.28 6.72 -18.50
C LYS A 157 -4.43 5.73 -18.30
N ALA A 158 -5.63 6.25 -18.02
CA ALA A 158 -6.81 5.43 -17.89
C ALA A 158 -6.83 4.46 -19.07
N THR A 159 -6.84 3.16 -18.81
CA THR A 159 -7.18 2.21 -19.86
C THR A 159 -8.61 2.57 -20.23
N ALA A 160 -8.78 3.28 -21.35
CA ALA A 160 -10.06 3.35 -22.02
C ALA A 160 -10.53 1.90 -22.11
N SER A 161 -11.60 1.58 -21.38
CA SER A 161 -12.18 0.26 -21.41
C SER A 161 -12.40 -0.08 -22.88
N SER A 162 -11.67 -1.07 -23.39
CA SER A 162 -12.09 -1.76 -24.60
C SER A 162 -13.51 -2.24 -24.32
N GLY A 163 -14.48 -1.67 -25.04
CA GLY A 163 -15.88 -1.97 -24.88
C GLY A 163 -16.09 -3.47 -24.88
N SER A 164 -16.37 -4.02 -23.71
CA SER A 164 -16.95 -5.35 -23.59
C SER A 164 -18.40 -5.20 -24.00
N SER A 165 -18.67 -5.48 -25.27
CA SER A 165 -20.00 -5.62 -25.83
C SER A 165 -20.71 -6.71 -25.04
N ILE A 166 -21.66 -6.32 -24.18
CA ILE A 166 -22.56 -7.27 -23.53
C ILE A 166 -23.37 -7.94 -24.66
N PRO A 167 -23.31 -9.27 -24.85
CA PRO A 167 -24.16 -9.93 -25.83
C PRO A 167 -25.63 -9.74 -25.43
N HIS A 168 -26.40 -9.18 -26.37
CA HIS A 168 -27.83 -8.97 -26.24
C HIS A 168 -28.50 -10.33 -26.16
N TRP A 169 -29.17 -10.63 -25.03
CA TRP A 169 -30.03 -11.80 -24.94
C TRP A 169 -31.43 -11.41 -25.44
N GLU A 170 -32.07 -12.27 -26.23
CA GLU A 170 -33.47 -12.14 -26.62
C GLU A 170 -34.25 -13.34 -26.04
N PRO A 171 -35.40 -13.12 -25.37
CA PRO A 171 -36.28 -14.21 -24.96
C PRO A 171 -37.06 -14.77 -26.15
N GLY A 172 -37.00 -16.09 -26.31
CA GLY A 172 -37.96 -16.89 -27.07
C GLY A 172 -39.15 -17.34 -26.22
#